data_AF-A0A816HFI5-F1
#
_entry.id   AF-A0A816HFI5-F1
#
_cell.length_a   1.000
_cell.length_b   1.000
_cell.length_c   1.000
_cell.angle_alpha   90.00
_cell.angle_beta   90.00
_cell.angle_gamma   90.00
#
_symmetry.space_group_name_H-M   'P 1'
#
loop_
_entity.id
_entity.type
_entity.pdbx_description
1 polymer ?
#
loop_
_entity_poly.entity_id
_entity_poly.type
_entity_poly.pdbx_seq_one_letter_code
_entity_poly.pdbx_strand_id
1 'polypeptide(L)'
;MLITRKQNEIMGAKKRYVKGLDQLAFAETQVGKMRIELEALQPQLKESAKETAAMLADIEIQSKQAGETREIVVAEEAVVNEKAIGANKLKEECEHDLSAAMPALEAAINALDTLKPADITEIRTMQQPPSTVRKVLASICVLTNRQPDRKPDPNNPGKRIIDYWGPAKKALAEMDFINQLKTFDKDHIAPEVMKKLRDEYLTDADLEPARVKQASVAAHGLILFVRAMDVYDRIAKEVAPKKAKLEEVDREVRELEATLAAKRAQLAQV
;
A
#
# COMPACT_ATOMS: atom_id res chain seq x y z
N MET A 1 71.34 -8.17 93.06
CA MET A 1 70.29 -8.76 92.20
C MET A 1 68.93 -8.04 92.29
N LEU A 2 68.47 -7.59 93.47
CA LEU A 2 67.14 -6.97 93.63
C LEU A 2 66.96 -5.63 92.89
N ILE A 3 67.98 -4.76 92.93
CA ILE A 3 67.97 -3.43 92.31
C ILE A 3 67.83 -3.52 90.78
N THR A 4 68.58 -4.42 90.15
CA THR A 4 68.54 -4.66 88.70
C THR A 4 67.17 -5.16 88.24
N ARG A 5 66.50 -6.00 89.04
CA ARG A 5 65.14 -6.49 88.76
C ARG A 5 64.10 -5.36 88.83
N LYS A 6 64.14 -4.54 89.90
CA LYS A 6 63.28 -3.36 90.06
C LYS A 6 63.52 -2.32 88.96
N GLN A 7 64.78 -2.09 88.56
CA GLN A 7 65.13 -1.19 87.45
C GLN A 7 64.56 -1.70 86.11
N ASN A 8 64.64 -3.00 85.83
CA ASN A 8 64.08 -3.58 84.61
C ASN A 8 62.53 -3.53 84.60
N GLU A 9 61.87 -3.74 85.74
CA GLU A 9 60.41 -3.54 85.87
C GLU A 9 60.00 -2.10 85.59
N ILE A 10 60.66 -1.12 86.22
CA ILE A 10 60.37 0.30 86.02
C ILE A 10 60.67 0.71 84.58
N MET A 11 61.76 0.22 83.98
CA MET A 11 62.11 0.49 82.60
C MET A 11 61.11 -0.15 81.62
N GLY A 12 60.61 -1.35 81.91
CA GLY A 12 59.54 -2.00 81.15
C GLY A 12 58.22 -1.24 81.22
N ALA A 13 57.82 -0.79 82.42
CA ALA A 13 56.65 0.06 82.60
C ALA A 13 56.79 1.40 81.86
N LYS A 14 57.95 2.06 81.97
CA LYS A 14 58.26 3.30 81.23
C LYS A 14 58.17 3.10 79.72
N LYS A 15 58.77 2.05 79.16
CA LYS A 15 58.67 1.73 77.72
C LYS A 15 57.22 1.50 77.29
N ARG A 16 56.42 0.86 78.14
CA ARG A 16 54.99 0.62 77.87
C ARG A 16 54.17 1.92 77.88
N TYR A 17 54.44 2.84 78.80
CA TYR A 17 53.81 4.17 78.83
C TYR A 17 54.25 5.04 77.65
N VAL A 18 55.54 5.05 77.31
CA VAL A 18 56.05 5.79 76.13
C VAL A 18 55.39 5.27 74.86
N LYS A 19 55.34 3.94 74.67
CA LYS A 19 54.65 3.34 73.53
C LYS A 19 53.15 3.66 73.53
N GLY A 20 52.50 3.66 74.69
CA GLY A 20 51.09 4.05 74.82
C GLY A 20 50.85 5.51 74.45
N LEU A 21 51.72 6.43 74.87
CA LEU A 21 51.68 7.84 74.50
C LEU A 21 51.94 8.04 73.00
N ASP A 22 52.90 7.32 72.41
CA ASP A 22 53.14 7.35 70.96
C ASP A 22 51.91 6.84 70.19
N GLN A 23 51.27 5.76 70.66
CA GLN A 23 50.03 5.24 70.07
C GLN A 23 48.87 6.24 70.17
N LEU A 24 48.74 6.96 71.30
CA LEU A 24 47.72 7.98 71.49
C LEU A 24 47.97 9.19 70.60
N ALA A 25 49.21 9.66 70.48
CA ALA A 25 49.58 10.75 69.58
C ALA A 25 49.35 10.37 68.10
N PHE A 26 49.64 9.12 67.72
CA PHE A 26 49.30 8.61 66.40
C PHE A 26 47.79 8.58 66.17
N ALA A 27 47.01 8.07 67.13
CA ALA A 27 45.55 8.04 67.04
C ALA A 27 44.96 9.45 66.96
N GLU A 28 45.46 10.41 67.74
CA GLU A 28 45.09 11.83 67.67
C GLU A 28 45.31 12.40 66.27
N THR A 29 46.48 12.11 65.67
CA THR A 29 46.79 12.54 64.30
C THR A 29 45.81 11.93 63.28
N GLN A 30 45.46 10.65 63.40
CA GLN A 30 44.50 9.98 62.51
C GLN A 30 43.08 10.53 62.67
N VAL A 31 42.64 10.74 63.91
CA VAL A 31 41.34 11.35 64.21
C VAL A 31 41.27 12.78 63.68
N GLY A 32 42.36 13.55 63.79
CA GLY A 32 42.47 14.88 63.18
C GLY A 32 42.29 14.86 61.67
N LYS A 33 42.96 13.92 60.97
CA LYS A 33 42.80 13.74 59.51
C LYS A 33 41.36 13.35 59.13
N MET A 34 40.78 12.36 59.81
CA MET A 34 39.38 11.96 59.59
C MET A 34 38.41 13.13 59.78
N ARG A 35 38.66 13.99 60.76
CA ARG A 35 37.78 15.13 61.06
C ARG A 35 37.81 16.16 59.94
N ILE A 36 39.00 16.46 59.41
CA ILE A 36 39.17 17.35 58.24
C ILE A 36 38.49 16.75 57.01
N GLU A 37 38.67 15.45 56.76
CA GLU A 37 38.00 14.75 55.65
C GLU A 37 36.48 14.79 55.78
N LEU A 38 35.94 14.52 56.98
CA LEU A 38 34.49 14.58 57.25
C LEU A 38 33.93 15.99 57.06
N GLU A 39 34.63 17.02 57.56
CA GLU A 39 34.23 18.43 57.36
C GLU A 39 34.25 18.83 55.88
N ALA A 40 35.17 18.29 55.08
CA ALA A 40 35.24 18.51 53.64
C ALA A 40 34.17 17.74 52.83
N LEU A 41 33.84 16.51 53.24
CA LEU A 41 32.81 15.67 52.61
C LEU A 41 31.39 16.14 52.91
N GLN A 42 31.14 16.73 54.08
CA GLN A 42 29.82 17.19 54.49
C GLN A 42 29.13 18.15 53.50
N PRO A 43 29.79 19.20 52.96
CA PRO A 43 29.18 20.07 51.95
C PRO A 43 28.94 19.35 50.62
N GLN A 44 29.88 18.50 50.17
CA GLN A 44 29.72 17.74 48.92
C GLN A 44 28.52 16.79 48.99
N LEU A 45 28.31 16.15 50.14
CA LEU A 45 27.20 15.23 50.34
C LEU A 45 25.85 15.96 50.36
N LYS A 46 25.80 17.20 50.89
CA LYS A 46 24.60 18.05 50.83
C LYS A 46 24.31 18.53 49.40
N GLU A 47 25.33 18.90 48.65
CA GLU A 47 25.19 19.31 47.25
C GLU A 47 24.72 18.15 46.37
N SER A 48 25.37 16.98 46.49
CA SER A 48 24.95 15.77 45.80
C SER A 48 23.54 15.32 46.20
N ALA A 49 23.16 15.43 47.49
CA ALA A 49 21.79 15.16 47.94
C ALA A 49 20.77 16.12 47.32
N LYS A 50 21.13 17.39 47.11
CA LYS A 50 20.28 18.37 46.44
C LYS A 50 20.14 18.09 44.94
N GLU A 51 21.23 17.75 44.27
CA GLU A 51 21.24 17.39 42.84
C GLU A 51 20.43 16.13 42.58
N THR A 52 20.61 15.08 43.40
CA THR A 52 19.82 13.85 43.30
C THR A 52 18.35 14.08 43.56
N ALA A 53 17.99 14.93 44.55
CA ALA A 53 16.59 15.29 44.79
C ALA A 53 15.97 16.05 43.61
N ALA A 54 16.72 16.96 42.97
CA ALA A 54 16.26 17.66 41.77
C ALA A 54 16.07 16.68 40.60
N MET A 55 17.04 15.79 40.36
CA MET A 55 16.95 14.78 39.31
C MET A 55 15.78 13.81 39.53
N LEU A 56 15.50 13.41 40.77
CA LEU A 56 14.33 12.57 41.10
C LEU A 56 13.01 13.29 40.79
N ALA A 57 12.90 14.59 41.09
CA ALA A 57 11.72 15.37 40.76
C ALA A 57 11.51 15.48 39.23
N ASP A 58 12.59 15.67 38.47
CA ASP A 58 12.53 15.70 37.01
C ASP A 58 12.11 14.35 36.41
N ILE A 59 12.64 13.24 36.94
CA ILE A 59 12.23 11.88 36.56
C ILE A 59 10.74 11.64 36.85
N GLU A 60 10.23 12.11 37.97
CA GLU A 60 8.83 11.95 38.34
C GLU A 60 7.90 12.71 37.38
N ILE A 61 8.29 13.92 36.95
CA ILE A 61 7.57 14.69 35.94
C ILE A 61 7.62 13.97 34.58
N GLN A 62 8.80 13.52 34.14
CA GLN A 62 8.97 12.82 32.86
C GLN A 62 8.19 11.50 32.83
N SER A 63 8.24 10.73 33.91
CA SER A 63 7.50 9.46 34.05
C SER A 63 5.99 9.67 33.93
N LYS A 64 5.45 10.73 34.55
CA LYS A 64 4.03 11.07 34.43
C LYS A 64 3.65 11.47 33.01
N GLN A 65 4.45 12.31 32.36
CA GLN A 65 4.22 12.73 30.97
C GLN A 65 4.33 11.57 29.98
N ALA A 66 5.26 10.65 30.20
CA ALA A 66 5.40 9.43 29.41
C ALA A 66 4.18 8.51 29.58
N GLY A 67 3.64 8.39 30.81
CA GLY A 67 2.41 7.65 31.09
C GLY A 67 1.20 8.20 30.32
N GLU A 68 0.95 9.51 30.41
CA GLU A 68 -0.15 10.18 29.71
C GLU A 68 0.00 10.06 28.18
N THR A 69 1.21 10.26 27.66
CA THR A 69 1.48 10.13 26.22
C THR A 69 1.30 8.70 25.74
N ARG A 70 1.65 7.70 26.56
CA ARG A 70 1.46 6.28 26.24
C ARG A 70 -0.01 5.91 26.13
N GLU A 71 -0.87 6.41 27.01
CA GLU A 71 -2.32 6.17 26.92
C GLU A 71 -2.90 6.76 25.63
N ILE A 72 -2.48 7.97 25.26
CA ILE A 72 -2.90 8.62 24.00
C ILE A 72 -2.46 7.79 22.79
N VAL A 73 -1.21 7.32 22.78
CA VAL A 73 -0.68 6.49 21.68
C VAL A 73 -1.42 5.17 21.55
N VAL A 74 -1.79 4.52 22.66
CA VAL A 74 -2.60 3.29 22.62
C VAL A 74 -4.01 3.55 22.08
N ALA A 75 -4.62 4.67 22.44
CA ALA A 75 -5.94 5.04 21.90
C ALA A 75 -5.86 5.36 20.39
N GLU A 76 -4.84 6.09 19.95
CA GLU A 76 -4.61 6.38 18.53
C GLU A 76 -4.30 5.12 17.73
N GLU A 77 -3.51 4.19 18.29
CA GLU A 77 -3.25 2.87 17.71
C GLU A 77 -4.52 2.10 17.38
N ALA A 78 -5.47 2.07 18.30
CA ALA A 78 -6.74 1.39 18.10
C ALA A 78 -7.52 2.00 16.93
N VAL A 79 -7.56 3.33 16.83
CA VAL A 79 -8.25 4.05 15.74
C VAL A 79 -7.56 3.81 14.39
N VAL A 80 -6.23 3.87 14.35
CA VAL A 80 -5.46 3.60 13.11
C VAL A 80 -5.68 2.17 12.66
N ASN A 81 -5.65 1.21 13.58
CA ASN A 81 -5.88 -0.19 13.26
C ASN A 81 -7.31 -0.43 12.74
N GLU A 82 -8.33 0.21 13.32
CA GLU A 82 -9.70 0.12 12.81
C GLU A 82 -9.82 0.69 11.39
N LYS A 83 -9.21 1.86 11.13
CA LYS A 83 -9.17 2.45 9.79
C LYS A 83 -8.43 1.55 8.79
N ALA A 84 -7.31 0.95 9.19
CA ALA A 84 -6.55 0.01 8.36
C ALA A 84 -7.37 -1.26 8.03
N ILE A 85 -8.11 -1.79 9.00
CA ILE A 85 -9.05 -2.91 8.76
C ILE A 85 -10.15 -2.49 7.77
N GLY A 86 -10.70 -1.28 7.92
CA GLY A 86 -11.68 -0.73 6.98
C GLY A 86 -11.13 -0.57 5.56
N ALA A 87 -9.90 -0.08 5.43
CA ALA A 87 -9.19 0.03 4.15
C ALA A 87 -8.99 -1.34 3.49
N ASN A 88 -8.53 -2.33 4.26
CA ASN A 88 -8.35 -3.69 3.77
C ASN A 88 -9.66 -4.33 3.30
N LYS A 89 -10.76 -4.14 4.03
CA LYS A 89 -12.08 -4.62 3.58
C LYS A 89 -12.51 -3.95 2.27
N LEU A 90 -12.35 -2.64 2.16
CA LEU A 90 -12.69 -1.91 0.93
C LEU A 90 -11.82 -2.39 -0.25
N LYS A 91 -10.54 -2.69 0.01
CA LYS A 91 -9.63 -3.27 -0.97
C LYS A 91 -10.10 -4.66 -1.41
N GLU A 92 -10.44 -5.54 -0.48
CA GLU A 92 -10.97 -6.88 -0.78
C GLU A 92 -12.25 -6.81 -1.60
N GLU A 93 -13.17 -5.89 -1.29
CA GLU A 93 -14.38 -5.65 -2.08
C GLU A 93 -14.06 -5.18 -3.51
N CYS A 94 -13.10 -4.25 -3.66
CA CYS A 94 -12.66 -3.79 -4.98
C CYS A 94 -12.03 -4.92 -5.81
N GLU A 95 -11.19 -5.74 -5.18
CA GLU A 95 -10.51 -6.87 -5.81
C GLU A 95 -11.52 -7.96 -6.18
N HIS A 96 -12.51 -8.22 -5.33
CA HIS A 96 -13.59 -9.15 -5.60
C HIS A 96 -14.40 -8.73 -6.84
N ASP A 97 -14.86 -7.48 -6.89
CA ASP A 97 -15.63 -6.97 -8.02
C ASP A 97 -14.79 -7.00 -9.31
N LEU A 98 -13.52 -6.61 -9.23
CA LEU A 98 -12.61 -6.65 -10.36
C LEU A 98 -12.36 -8.08 -10.85
N SER A 99 -12.26 -9.05 -9.94
CA SER A 99 -12.05 -10.45 -10.25
C SER A 99 -13.21 -11.07 -11.03
N ALA A 100 -14.41 -10.49 -11.00
CA ALA A 100 -15.51 -10.94 -11.85
C ALA A 100 -15.28 -10.59 -13.35
N ALA A 101 -14.54 -9.52 -13.64
CA ALA A 101 -14.24 -9.08 -15.01
C ALA A 101 -13.00 -9.76 -15.60
N MET A 102 -11.99 -10.05 -14.77
CA MET A 102 -10.69 -10.55 -15.23
C MET A 102 -10.77 -11.86 -16.04
N PRO A 103 -11.52 -12.89 -15.62
CA PRO A 103 -11.62 -14.14 -16.38
C PRO A 103 -12.23 -13.95 -17.76
N ALA A 104 -13.22 -13.07 -17.89
CA ALA A 104 -13.84 -12.77 -19.18
C ALA A 104 -12.85 -12.07 -20.13
N LEU A 105 -12.05 -11.14 -19.58
CA LEU A 105 -11.02 -10.43 -20.33
C LEU A 105 -9.87 -11.37 -20.76
N GLU A 106 -9.39 -12.22 -19.85
CA GLU A 106 -8.35 -13.21 -20.15
C GLU A 106 -8.83 -14.23 -21.20
N ALA A 107 -10.07 -14.73 -21.07
CA ALA A 107 -10.66 -15.61 -22.07
C ALA A 107 -10.74 -14.95 -23.44
N ALA A 108 -11.09 -13.67 -23.49
CA ALA A 108 -11.08 -12.90 -24.74
C ALA A 108 -9.67 -12.73 -25.33
N ILE A 109 -8.67 -12.37 -24.53
CA ILE A 109 -7.29 -12.20 -24.99
C ILE A 109 -6.75 -13.53 -25.51
N ASN A 110 -6.96 -14.63 -24.77
CA ASN A 110 -6.59 -15.97 -25.20
C ASN A 110 -7.27 -16.35 -26.53
N ALA A 111 -8.55 -16.01 -26.71
CA ALA A 111 -9.23 -16.23 -27.97
C ALA A 111 -8.61 -15.41 -29.11
N LEU A 112 -8.19 -14.16 -28.84
CA LEU A 112 -7.46 -13.33 -29.82
C LEU A 112 -6.06 -13.90 -30.15
N ASP A 113 -5.37 -14.54 -29.19
CA ASP A 113 -4.10 -15.23 -29.40
C ASP A 113 -4.24 -16.48 -30.29
N THR A 114 -5.39 -17.15 -30.25
CA THR A 114 -5.64 -18.30 -31.13
C THR A 114 -5.92 -17.92 -32.59
N LEU A 115 -6.15 -16.64 -32.89
CA LEU A 115 -6.42 -16.16 -34.25
C LEU A 115 -5.15 -16.16 -35.10
N LYS A 116 -5.17 -16.88 -36.21
CA LYS A 116 -4.06 -16.86 -37.17
C LYS A 116 -4.22 -15.68 -38.14
N PRO A 117 -3.12 -15.08 -38.63
CA PRO A 117 -3.17 -14.06 -39.68
C PRO A 117 -3.88 -14.53 -40.97
N ALA A 118 -3.87 -15.83 -41.25
CA ALA A 118 -4.58 -16.44 -42.36
C ALA A 118 -6.11 -16.27 -42.22
N ASP A 119 -6.66 -16.48 -41.02
CA ASP A 119 -8.10 -16.41 -40.76
C ASP A 119 -8.61 -14.96 -40.89
N ILE A 120 -7.78 -13.98 -40.50
CA ILE A 120 -8.05 -12.55 -40.71
C ILE A 120 -8.04 -12.20 -42.20
N THR A 121 -7.07 -12.74 -42.93
CA THR A 121 -6.96 -12.53 -44.38
C THR A 121 -8.17 -13.12 -45.11
N GLU A 122 -8.67 -14.27 -44.67
CA GLU A 122 -9.89 -14.89 -45.21
C GLU A 122 -11.12 -13.99 -45.02
N ILE A 123 -11.35 -13.49 -43.80
CA ILE A 123 -12.46 -12.55 -43.52
C ILE A 123 -12.33 -11.29 -44.39
N ARG A 124 -11.10 -10.80 -44.61
CA ARG A 124 -10.85 -9.59 -45.41
C ARG A 124 -11.14 -9.78 -46.90
N THR A 125 -10.82 -10.95 -47.47
CA THR A 125 -10.97 -11.24 -48.91
C THR A 125 -12.40 -11.62 -49.31
N MET A 126 -13.29 -11.88 -48.33
CA MET A 126 -14.72 -12.10 -48.60
C MET A 126 -15.34 -10.91 -49.34
N GLN A 127 -15.98 -11.17 -50.48
CA GLN A 127 -16.70 -10.14 -51.24
C GLN A 127 -18.03 -9.78 -50.57
N GLN A 128 -18.74 -10.78 -50.04
CA GLN A 128 -19.97 -10.62 -49.28
C GLN A 128 -19.90 -11.42 -47.98
N PRO A 129 -19.48 -10.80 -46.86
CA PRO A 129 -19.48 -11.49 -45.57
C PRO A 129 -20.92 -11.78 -45.11
N PRO A 130 -21.16 -12.90 -44.40
CA PRO A 130 -22.43 -13.16 -43.73
C PRO A 130 -22.84 -11.98 -42.83
N SER A 131 -24.16 -11.77 -42.67
CA SER A 131 -24.69 -10.68 -41.85
C SER A 131 -24.09 -10.66 -40.44
N THR A 132 -23.93 -11.83 -39.82
CA THR A 132 -23.30 -12.02 -38.51
C THR A 132 -21.86 -11.49 -38.47
N VAL A 133 -21.02 -11.85 -39.43
CA VAL A 133 -19.61 -11.40 -39.48
C VAL A 133 -19.52 -9.90 -39.73
N ARG A 134 -20.41 -9.35 -40.58
CA ARG A 134 -20.48 -7.90 -40.82
C ARG A 134 -20.83 -7.12 -39.55
N LYS A 135 -21.77 -7.62 -38.75
CA LYS A 135 -22.17 -7.02 -37.47
C LYS A 135 -21.03 -7.08 -36.42
N VAL A 136 -20.31 -8.21 -36.33
CA VAL A 136 -19.13 -8.35 -35.43
C VAL A 136 -18.00 -7.37 -35.81
N LEU A 137 -17.74 -7.19 -37.09
CA LEU A 137 -16.71 -6.25 -37.53
C LEU A 137 -17.13 -4.80 -37.33
N ALA A 138 -18.42 -4.50 -37.50
CA ALA A 138 -18.98 -3.20 -37.18
C ALA A 138 -18.85 -2.88 -35.69
N SER A 139 -19.13 -3.84 -34.80
CA SER A 139 -19.02 -3.64 -33.35
C SER A 139 -17.57 -3.33 -32.92
N ILE A 140 -16.56 -3.95 -33.53
CA ILE A 140 -15.15 -3.63 -33.29
C ILE A 140 -14.77 -2.24 -33.84
N CYS A 141 -15.30 -1.85 -35.00
CA CYS A 141 -15.05 -0.52 -35.54
C CYS A 141 -15.64 0.57 -34.64
N VAL A 142 -16.83 0.32 -34.08
CA VAL A 142 -17.45 1.19 -33.08
C VAL A 142 -16.58 1.25 -31.82
N LEU A 143 -16.14 0.10 -31.29
CA LEU A 143 -15.29 0.02 -30.11
C LEU A 143 -13.95 0.77 -30.28
N THR A 144 -13.33 0.65 -31.46
CA THR A 144 -12.07 1.34 -31.81
C THR A 144 -12.29 2.78 -32.30
N ASN A 145 -13.51 3.31 -32.18
CA ASN A 145 -13.92 4.66 -32.59
C ASN A 145 -13.52 5.02 -34.03
N ARG A 146 -13.54 4.05 -34.95
CA ARG A 146 -13.24 4.27 -36.37
C ARG A 146 -14.45 4.91 -37.07
N GLN A 147 -14.20 5.92 -37.89
CA GLN A 147 -15.26 6.63 -38.61
C GLN A 147 -15.97 5.69 -39.61
N PRO A 148 -17.30 5.63 -39.60
CA PRO A 148 -18.06 4.84 -40.56
C PRO A 148 -18.04 5.45 -41.97
N ASP A 149 -18.11 4.61 -42.99
CA ASP A 149 -18.34 5.07 -44.36
C ASP A 149 -19.84 5.36 -44.56
N ARG A 150 -20.16 6.55 -45.09
CA ARG A 150 -21.54 6.93 -45.41
C ARG A 150 -21.86 6.55 -46.84
N LYS A 151 -22.48 5.39 -47.04
CA LYS A 151 -22.91 4.93 -48.37
C LYS A 151 -24.37 5.27 -48.65
N PRO A 152 -24.73 5.60 -49.90
CA PRO A 152 -26.14 5.70 -50.30
C PRO A 152 -26.83 4.35 -50.13
N ASP A 153 -28.03 4.34 -49.55
CA ASP A 153 -28.86 3.14 -49.41
C ASP A 153 -29.28 2.61 -50.80
N PRO A 154 -29.00 1.34 -51.15
CA PRO A 154 -29.46 0.73 -52.40
C PRO A 154 -30.99 0.60 -52.51
N ASN A 155 -31.71 0.57 -51.38
CA ASN A 155 -33.15 0.29 -51.32
C ASN A 155 -34.00 1.55 -51.03
N ASN A 156 -33.39 2.67 -50.62
CA ASN A 156 -34.08 3.95 -50.38
C ASN A 156 -33.25 5.12 -50.94
N PRO A 157 -33.56 5.62 -52.15
CA PRO A 157 -32.89 6.79 -52.70
C PRO A 157 -33.12 8.01 -51.79
N GLY A 158 -32.06 8.46 -51.10
CA GLY A 158 -32.09 9.62 -50.20
C GLY A 158 -31.66 9.36 -48.76
N LYS A 159 -31.57 8.09 -48.32
CA LYS A 159 -31.00 7.72 -47.01
C LYS A 159 -29.54 7.30 -47.14
N ARG A 160 -28.69 7.76 -46.22
CA ARG A 160 -27.29 7.33 -46.11
C ARG A 160 -27.19 6.27 -45.03
N ILE A 161 -26.76 5.07 -45.39
CA ILE A 161 -26.47 4.00 -44.43
C ILE A 161 -25.05 4.19 -43.90
N ILE A 162 -24.91 4.00 -42.59
CA ILE A 162 -23.64 3.92 -41.89
C ILE A 162 -23.09 2.50 -42.14
N ASP A 163 -22.11 2.39 -43.04
CA ASP A 163 -21.45 1.12 -43.36
C ASP A 163 -20.06 1.07 -42.72
N TYR A 164 -19.89 0.14 -41.78
CA TYR A 164 -18.61 -0.10 -41.14
C TYR A 164 -17.73 -1.09 -41.89
N TRP A 165 -18.18 -1.67 -43.01
CA TRP A 165 -17.42 -2.68 -43.75
C TRP A 165 -16.15 -2.13 -44.42
N GLY A 166 -16.21 -0.93 -45.01
CA GLY A 166 -15.04 -0.28 -45.61
C GLY A 166 -13.94 0.01 -44.58
N PRO A 167 -14.26 0.66 -43.45
CA PRO A 167 -13.32 0.87 -42.34
C PRO A 167 -12.85 -0.44 -41.70
N ALA A 168 -13.72 -1.44 -41.55
CA ALA A 168 -13.35 -2.75 -41.03
C ALA A 168 -12.31 -3.45 -41.91
N LYS A 169 -12.45 -3.40 -43.25
CA LYS A 169 -11.45 -3.98 -44.16
C LYS A 169 -10.08 -3.30 -44.01
N LYS A 170 -10.06 -1.98 -43.79
CA LYS A 170 -8.82 -1.24 -43.55
C LYS A 170 -8.20 -1.66 -42.23
N ALA A 171 -9.00 -1.78 -41.17
CA ALA A 171 -8.55 -2.25 -39.86
C ALA A 171 -7.97 -3.67 -39.93
N LEU A 172 -8.66 -4.60 -40.61
CA LEU A 172 -8.18 -5.98 -40.82
C LEU A 172 -6.95 -6.06 -41.75
N ALA A 173 -6.60 -4.99 -42.47
CA ALA A 173 -5.39 -4.95 -43.29
C ALA A 173 -4.15 -4.50 -42.51
N GLU A 174 -4.32 -3.94 -41.31
CA GLU A 174 -3.22 -3.56 -40.43
C GLU A 174 -2.57 -4.84 -39.86
N MET A 175 -1.25 -5.00 -40.06
CA MET A 175 -0.52 -6.20 -39.58
C MET A 175 -0.55 -6.33 -38.05
N ASP A 176 -0.69 -5.20 -37.34
CA ASP A 176 -0.77 -5.13 -35.89
C ASP A 176 -2.20 -5.12 -35.32
N PHE A 177 -3.22 -5.40 -36.14
CA PHE A 177 -4.62 -5.31 -35.69
C PHE A 177 -4.91 -6.12 -34.43
N ILE A 178 -4.43 -7.37 -34.34
CA ILE A 178 -4.60 -8.20 -33.13
C ILE A 178 -3.86 -7.56 -31.94
N ASN A 179 -2.64 -7.07 -32.15
CA ASN A 179 -1.84 -6.45 -31.09
C ASN A 179 -2.51 -5.18 -30.56
N GLN A 180 -3.05 -4.35 -31.45
CA GLN A 180 -3.82 -3.15 -31.08
C GLN A 180 -5.06 -3.49 -30.24
N LEU A 181 -5.75 -4.59 -30.53
CA LEU A 181 -6.88 -5.04 -29.71
C LEU A 181 -6.42 -5.51 -28.32
N LYS A 182 -5.29 -6.21 -28.24
CA LYS A 182 -4.72 -6.65 -26.95
C LYS A 182 -4.22 -5.49 -26.09
N THR A 183 -3.60 -4.49 -26.70
CA THR A 183 -3.10 -3.29 -26.01
C THR A 183 -4.12 -2.16 -25.99
N PHE A 184 -5.40 -2.45 -26.30
CA PHE A 184 -6.43 -1.44 -26.34
C PHE A 184 -6.65 -0.84 -24.94
N ASP A 185 -6.83 0.47 -24.88
CA ASP A 185 -7.10 1.18 -23.64
C ASP A 185 -8.54 0.91 -23.18
N LYS A 186 -8.67 -0.10 -22.32
CA LYS A 186 -9.93 -0.53 -21.70
C LYS A 186 -10.46 0.43 -20.64
N ASP A 187 -9.62 1.35 -20.14
CA ASP A 187 -9.96 2.26 -19.05
C ASP A 187 -10.57 3.59 -19.56
N HIS A 188 -10.23 4.01 -20.78
CA HIS A 188 -10.68 5.28 -21.37
C HIS A 188 -11.64 5.12 -22.56
N ILE A 189 -12.67 4.29 -22.43
CA ILE A 189 -13.68 4.13 -23.48
C ILE A 189 -14.78 5.18 -23.32
N ALA A 190 -15.09 5.92 -24.40
CA ALA A 190 -16.15 6.92 -24.37
C ALA A 190 -17.52 6.26 -24.07
N PRO A 191 -18.33 6.81 -23.15
CA PRO A 191 -19.60 6.21 -22.76
C PRO A 191 -20.61 6.14 -23.92
N GLU A 192 -20.52 7.06 -24.89
CA GLU A 192 -21.33 7.03 -26.10
C GLU A 192 -21.04 5.81 -26.98
N VAL A 193 -19.77 5.39 -27.06
CA VAL A 193 -19.34 4.21 -27.82
C VAL A 193 -19.90 2.95 -27.19
N MET A 194 -19.77 2.80 -25.87
CA MET A 194 -20.30 1.65 -25.14
C MET A 194 -21.82 1.58 -25.19
N LYS A 195 -22.52 2.72 -25.13
CA LYS A 195 -23.97 2.76 -25.26
C LYS A 195 -24.42 2.26 -26.64
N LYS A 196 -23.84 2.78 -27.73
CA LYS A 196 -24.13 2.31 -29.09
C LYS A 196 -23.83 0.82 -29.24
N LEU A 197 -22.73 0.34 -28.66
CA LEU A 197 -22.35 -1.07 -28.70
C LEU A 197 -23.41 -1.98 -28.04
N ARG A 198 -23.94 -1.57 -26.88
CA ARG A 198 -24.96 -2.33 -26.15
C ARG A 198 -26.31 -2.34 -26.88
N ASP A 199 -26.75 -1.15 -27.28
CA ASP A 199 -28.08 -0.94 -27.86
C ASP A 199 -28.20 -1.57 -29.25
N GLU A 200 -27.15 -1.49 -30.08
CA GLU A 200 -27.21 -1.91 -31.49
C GLU A 200 -26.63 -3.31 -31.76
N TYR A 201 -25.68 -3.78 -30.94
CA TYR A 201 -24.94 -5.02 -31.24
C TYR A 201 -25.07 -6.10 -30.14
N LEU A 202 -24.92 -5.76 -28.86
CA LEU A 202 -24.94 -6.79 -27.80
C LEU A 202 -26.34 -7.33 -27.48
N THR A 203 -27.39 -6.62 -27.87
CA THR A 203 -28.79 -7.05 -27.70
C THR A 203 -29.27 -7.97 -28.84
N ASP A 204 -28.50 -8.07 -29.93
CA ASP A 204 -28.86 -8.86 -31.10
C ASP A 204 -28.58 -10.37 -30.89
N ALA A 205 -29.61 -11.20 -31.04
CA ALA A 205 -29.52 -12.65 -30.91
C ALA A 205 -28.65 -13.30 -32.00
N ASP A 206 -28.34 -12.59 -33.10
CA ASP A 206 -27.39 -13.03 -34.12
C ASP A 206 -25.93 -12.96 -33.64
N LEU A 207 -25.65 -12.14 -32.62
CA LEU A 207 -24.31 -11.88 -32.08
C LEU A 207 -23.98 -12.72 -30.84
N GLU A 208 -24.71 -13.81 -30.63
CA GLU A 208 -24.38 -14.81 -29.62
C GLU A 208 -23.09 -15.57 -30.02
N PRO A 209 -22.07 -15.70 -29.15
CA PRO A 209 -20.79 -16.33 -29.47
C PRO A 209 -20.94 -17.72 -30.08
N ALA A 210 -21.97 -18.49 -29.68
CA ALA A 210 -22.26 -19.80 -30.24
C ALA A 210 -22.69 -19.75 -31.72
N ARG A 211 -23.53 -18.77 -32.10
CA ARG A 211 -23.96 -18.55 -33.50
C ARG A 211 -22.82 -17.98 -34.34
N VAL A 212 -22.07 -17.03 -33.79
CA VAL A 212 -20.91 -16.44 -34.47
C VAL A 212 -19.86 -17.51 -34.78
N LYS A 213 -19.63 -18.46 -33.86
CA LYS A 213 -18.70 -19.59 -34.06
C LYS A 213 -19.08 -20.50 -35.22
N GLN A 214 -20.38 -20.68 -35.48
CA GLN A 214 -20.85 -21.45 -36.63
C GLN A 214 -20.56 -20.73 -37.96
N ALA A 215 -20.56 -19.40 -37.96
CA ALA A 215 -20.27 -18.60 -39.15
C ALA A 215 -18.76 -18.46 -39.40
N SER A 216 -17.97 -18.20 -38.35
CA SER A 216 -16.51 -18.09 -38.45
C SER A 216 -15.86 -18.24 -37.07
N VAL A 217 -14.83 -19.09 -36.99
CA VAL A 217 -14.00 -19.24 -35.79
C VAL A 217 -13.27 -17.92 -35.49
N ALA A 218 -12.82 -17.19 -36.51
CA ALA A 218 -12.14 -15.93 -36.30
C ALA A 218 -13.07 -14.81 -35.81
N ALA A 219 -14.32 -14.78 -36.28
CA ALA A 219 -15.33 -13.85 -35.76
C ALA A 219 -15.71 -14.17 -34.30
N HIS A 220 -15.54 -15.42 -33.84
CA HIS A 220 -15.84 -15.81 -32.46
C HIS A 220 -14.89 -15.17 -31.44
N GLY A 221 -13.58 -15.16 -31.70
CA GLY A 221 -12.62 -14.49 -30.80
C GLY A 221 -12.86 -12.97 -30.72
N LEU A 222 -13.24 -12.38 -31.85
CA LEU A 222 -13.57 -10.97 -31.97
C LEU A 222 -14.82 -10.57 -31.17
N ILE A 223 -15.92 -11.34 -31.23
CA ILE A 223 -17.12 -11.02 -30.44
C ILE A 223 -16.93 -11.28 -28.95
N LEU A 224 -16.12 -12.27 -28.57
CA LEU A 224 -15.80 -12.55 -27.17
C LEU A 224 -15.06 -11.37 -26.53
N PHE A 225 -14.13 -10.77 -27.27
CA PHE A 225 -13.44 -9.54 -26.86
C PHE A 225 -14.38 -8.36 -26.65
N VAL A 226 -15.29 -8.12 -27.59
CA VAL A 226 -16.28 -7.04 -27.47
C VAL A 226 -17.19 -7.23 -26.25
N ARG A 227 -17.63 -8.47 -25.98
CA ARG A 227 -18.42 -8.79 -24.77
C ARG A 227 -17.63 -8.64 -23.49
N ALA A 228 -16.37 -9.08 -23.47
CA ALA A 228 -15.50 -8.92 -22.31
C ALA A 228 -15.26 -7.43 -21.99
N MET A 229 -15.14 -6.57 -23.01
CA MET A 229 -15.02 -5.12 -22.84
C MET A 229 -16.28 -4.48 -22.25
N ASP A 230 -17.48 -4.97 -22.58
CA ASP A 230 -18.72 -4.49 -21.93
C ASP A 230 -18.81 -4.88 -20.46
N VAL A 231 -18.46 -6.13 -20.13
CA VAL A 231 -18.40 -6.59 -18.74
C VAL A 231 -17.37 -5.79 -17.94
N TYR A 232 -16.20 -5.55 -18.54
CA TYR A 232 -15.16 -4.72 -17.92
C TYR A 232 -15.62 -3.28 -17.69
N ASP A 233 -16.21 -2.61 -18.68
CA ASP A 233 -16.68 -1.21 -18.54
C ASP A 233 -17.74 -1.05 -17.43
N ARG A 234 -18.64 -2.02 -17.26
CA ARG A 234 -19.63 -2.00 -16.17
C ARG A 234 -18.97 -2.10 -14.80
N ILE A 235 -18.09 -3.08 -14.64
CA ILE A 235 -17.38 -3.32 -13.39
C ILE A 235 -16.41 -2.17 -13.10
N ALA A 236 -15.71 -1.66 -14.11
CA ALA A 236 -14.82 -0.51 -13.98
C ALA A 236 -15.57 0.74 -13.47
N LYS A 237 -16.81 0.97 -13.92
CA LYS A 237 -17.65 2.06 -13.41
C LYS A 237 -18.10 1.87 -11.97
N GLU A 238 -18.36 0.64 -11.55
CA GLU A 238 -18.69 0.31 -10.16
C GLU A 238 -17.47 0.40 -9.24
N VAL A 239 -16.30 -0.01 -9.74
CA VAL A 239 -15.02 -0.06 -9.00
C VAL A 239 -14.33 1.31 -8.96
N ALA A 240 -14.53 2.19 -9.95
CA ALA A 240 -13.93 3.53 -9.99
C ALA A 240 -14.16 4.37 -8.72
N PRO A 241 -15.40 4.56 -8.22
CA PRO A 241 -15.61 5.29 -6.99
C PRO A 241 -15.03 4.58 -5.77
N LYS A 242 -15.03 3.24 -5.75
CA LYS A 242 -14.45 2.45 -4.65
C LYS A 242 -12.93 2.59 -4.62
N LYS A 243 -12.25 2.58 -5.77
CA LYS A 243 -10.81 2.85 -5.89
C LYS A 243 -10.44 4.26 -5.44
N ALA A 244 -11.21 5.27 -5.84
CA ALA A 244 -10.98 6.65 -5.40
C ALA A 244 -11.13 6.77 -3.87
N LYS A 245 -12.14 6.12 -3.29
CA LYS A 245 -12.33 6.06 -1.84
C LYS A 245 -11.20 5.28 -1.14
N LEU A 246 -10.74 4.18 -1.73
CA LEU A 246 -9.63 3.40 -1.20
C LEU A 246 -8.35 4.23 -1.15
N GLU A 247 -8.05 4.99 -2.21
CA GLU A 247 -6.87 5.86 -2.27
C GLU A 247 -6.92 6.97 -1.21
N GLU A 248 -8.09 7.56 -0.98
CA GLU A 248 -8.29 8.55 0.09
C GLU A 248 -8.08 7.94 1.48
N VAL A 249 -8.69 6.78 1.74
CA VAL A 249 -8.55 6.08 3.03
C VAL A 249 -7.10 5.61 3.26
N ASP A 250 -6.44 5.07 2.23
CA ASP A 250 -5.04 4.66 2.31
C ASP A 250 -4.11 5.84 2.58
N ARG A 251 -4.40 7.01 2.00
CA ARG A 251 -3.67 8.24 2.31
C ARG A 251 -3.85 8.64 3.78
N GLU A 252 -5.08 8.65 4.29
CA GLU A 252 -5.36 8.94 5.69
C GLU A 252 -4.64 7.96 6.64
N VAL A 253 -4.70 6.66 6.34
CA VAL A 253 -4.03 5.63 7.16
C VAL A 253 -2.52 5.86 7.17
N ARG A 254 -1.90 6.14 6.01
CA ARG A 254 -0.45 6.43 5.93
C ARG A 254 -0.05 7.67 6.74
N GLU A 255 -0.84 8.74 6.66
CA GLU A 255 -0.59 9.95 7.43
C GLU A 255 -0.67 9.68 8.93
N LEU A 256 -1.71 8.95 9.37
CA LEU A 256 -1.88 8.58 10.77
C LEU A 256 -0.77 7.64 11.25
N GLU A 257 -0.39 6.63 10.48
CA GLU A 257 0.73 5.73 10.79
C GLU A 257 2.05 6.48 10.94
N ALA A 258 2.31 7.48 10.09
CA ALA A 258 3.50 8.32 10.17
C ALA A 258 3.51 9.16 11.46
N THR A 259 2.37 9.76 11.82
CA THR A 259 2.26 10.52 13.08
C THR A 259 2.42 9.61 14.31
N LEU A 260 1.84 8.41 14.26
CA LEU A 260 1.93 7.43 15.32
C LEU A 260 3.36 6.91 15.48
N ALA A 261 4.07 6.65 14.38
CA ALA A 261 5.47 6.25 14.39
C ALA A 261 6.35 7.34 15.04
N ALA A 262 6.10 8.62 14.75
CA ALA A 262 6.81 9.72 15.38
C ALA A 262 6.54 9.78 16.90
N LYS A 263 5.29 9.63 17.33
CA LYS A 263 4.93 9.60 18.77
C LYS A 263 5.53 8.40 19.51
N ARG A 264 5.53 7.21 18.88
CA ARG A 264 6.18 6.01 19.40
C ARG A 264 7.69 6.20 19.56
N ALA A 265 8.34 6.86 18.60
CA ALA A 265 9.77 7.17 18.67
C ALA A 265 10.08 8.16 19.81
N GLN A 266 9.21 9.16 20.04
CA GLN A 266 9.34 10.08 21.17
C GLN A 266 9.20 9.35 22.51
N LEU A 267 8.20 8.49 22.65
CA LEU A 267 8.01 7.65 23.85
C LEU A 267 9.18 6.71 24.13
N ALA A 268 9.89 6.24 23.10
CA ALA A 268 11.04 5.36 23.28
C ALA A 268 12.31 6.10 23.75
N GLN A 269 12.34 7.43 23.63
CA GLN A 269 13.46 8.28 24.05
C GLN A 269 13.30 8.84 25.48
N VAL A 270 12.09 8.77 26.04
CA VAL A 270 11.73 9.22 27.40
C VAL A 270 11.71 8.03 28.34
#